data_AF-A0A528FHI9-F1
#
_entry.id   AF-A0A528FHI9-F1
#
_cell.length_a   1.000
_cell.length_b   1.000
_cell.length_c   1.000
_cell.angle_alpha   90.00
_cell.angle_beta   90.00
_cell.angle_gamma   90.00
#
_symmetry.space_group_name_H-M   'P 1'
#
loop_
_entity.id
_entity.type
_entity.pdbx_description
1 polymer ?
#
loop_
_entity_poly.entity_id
_entity_poly.type
_entity_poly.pdbx_seq_one_letter_code
_entity_poly.pdbx_strand_id
1 'polypeptide(L)' 'QNLSDVPGAIVSEGVQPMSIAEGPYTGKPNPHAWMSPTNALIYVDNIRDAFVEHDPANAETYKANAEAYKAKIE' A
#
# COMPACT_ATOMS: atom_id res chain seq x y z
N GLN A 1 -5.92 7.18 -14.65
CA GLN A 1 -6.52 8.44 -14.16
C GLN A 1 -7.29 8.10 -12.90
N ASN A 2 -7.12 8.86 -11.82
CA ASN A 2 -8.01 8.76 -10.68
C ASN A 2 -9.34 9.43 -11.06
N LEU A 3 -10.46 8.82 -10.70
CA LEU A 3 -11.78 9.40 -10.92
C LEU A 3 -11.98 10.50 -9.88
N SER A 4 -12.40 11.69 -10.33
CA SER A 4 -12.55 12.89 -9.49
C SER A 4 -13.49 12.69 -8.29
N ASP A 5 -14.45 11.78 -8.42
CA ASP A 5 -15.54 11.60 -7.45
C ASP A 5 -15.51 10.23 -6.75
N VAL A 6 -14.39 9.50 -6.88
CA VAL A 6 -14.19 8.21 -6.20
C VAL A 6 -13.03 8.34 -5.22
N PRO A 7 -13.24 8.02 -3.92
CA PRO A 7 -12.14 7.99 -2.96
C PRO A 7 -11.01 7.08 -3.43
N GLY A 8 -9.77 7.55 -3.27
CA GLY A 8 -8.57 6.82 -3.63
C GLY A 8 -7.53 6.91 -2.52
N ALA A 9 -6.77 5.83 -2.33
CA ALA A 9 -5.71 5.74 -1.32
C ALA A 9 -4.36 5.46 -1.99
N ILE A 10 -3.29 6.09 -1.49
CA ILE A 10 -1.91 5.83 -1.92
C ILE A 10 -1.34 4.73 -1.02
N VAL A 11 -1.50 3.48 -1.45
CA VAL A 11 -1.09 2.31 -0.64
C VAL A 11 0.43 2.18 -0.45
N SER A 12 1.24 2.94 -1.20
CA SER A 12 2.69 3.00 -1.04
C SER A 12 3.17 4.09 -0.06
N GLU A 13 2.27 4.81 0.60
CA GLU A 13 2.65 5.82 1.60
C GLU A 13 3.52 5.21 2.71
N GLY A 14 4.61 5.87 3.08
CA GLY A 14 5.59 5.38 4.06
C GLY A 14 6.71 4.50 3.50
N VAL A 15 6.59 4.00 2.26
CA VAL A 15 7.68 3.24 1.59
C VAL A 15 8.85 4.17 1.26
N GLN A 16 10.07 3.75 1.59
CA GLN A 16 11.29 4.42 1.13
C GLN A 16 11.60 4.06 -0.33
N PRO A 17 11.57 5.02 -1.28
CA PRO A 17 11.69 4.71 -2.69
C PRO A 17 13.14 4.42 -3.09
N MET A 18 13.32 3.41 -3.94
CA MET A 18 14.56 3.22 -4.70
C MET A 18 14.47 4.01 -6.01
N SER A 19 15.53 4.71 -6.39
CA SER A 19 15.55 5.48 -7.64
C SER A 19 15.81 4.59 -8.86
N ILE A 20 15.21 4.93 -9.99
CA ILE A 20 15.51 4.33 -11.29
C ILE A 20 16.91 4.78 -11.72
N ALA A 21 17.78 3.82 -12.05
CA ALA A 21 19.17 4.10 -12.37
C ALA A 21 19.37 4.70 -13.78
N GLU A 22 18.66 4.18 -14.78
CA GLU A 22 18.90 4.50 -16.20
C GLU A 22 17.60 4.68 -17.00
N GLY A 23 17.71 5.38 -18.13
CA GLY A 23 16.61 5.61 -19.08
C GLY A 23 15.83 6.91 -18.85
N PRO A 24 14.67 7.09 -19.51
CA PRO A 24 13.93 8.35 -19.52
C PRO A 24 13.34 8.77 -18.16
N TYR A 25 13.40 7.88 -17.17
CA TYR A 25 12.88 8.11 -15.81
C TYR A 25 13.97 8.06 -14.73
N THR A 26 15.25 8.16 -15.11
CA THR A 26 16.38 8.19 -14.16
C THR A 26 16.12 9.20 -13.02
N GLY A 27 16.40 8.77 -11.80
CA GLY A 27 16.21 9.58 -10.58
C GLY A 27 14.76 9.63 -10.06
N LYS A 28 13.78 9.13 -10.82
CA LYS A 28 12.41 8.98 -10.30
C LYS A 28 12.28 7.74 -9.42
N PRO A 29 11.32 7.71 -8.47
CA PRO A 29 11.00 6.51 -7.70
C PRO A 29 10.63 5.31 -8.58
N ASN A 30 11.17 4.14 -8.28
CA ASN A 30 10.77 2.86 -8.86
C ASN A 30 9.43 2.43 -8.23
N PRO A 31 8.36 2.25 -9.02
CA PRO A 31 7.02 2.00 -8.48
C PRO A 31 6.82 0.57 -7.95
N HIS A 32 7.70 -0.39 -8.30
CA HIS A 32 7.52 -1.82 -8.00
C HIS A 32 7.90 -2.19 -6.55
N ALA A 33 7.62 -1.31 -5.59
CA ALA A 33 8.05 -1.48 -4.20
C ALA A 33 7.41 -2.69 -3.51
N TRP A 34 6.23 -3.13 -3.96
CA TRP A 34 5.51 -4.31 -3.45
C TRP A 34 6.27 -5.62 -3.64
N MET A 35 7.30 -5.66 -4.49
CA MET A 35 8.13 -6.85 -4.69
C MET A 35 9.02 -7.17 -3.48
N SER A 36 9.19 -6.23 -2.55
CA SER A 36 9.83 -6.50 -1.25
C SER A 36 8.75 -6.92 -0.24
N PRO A 37 8.84 -8.13 0.35
CA PRO A 37 7.91 -8.57 1.40
C PRO A 37 7.81 -7.58 2.57
N THR A 38 8.92 -6.95 2.96
CA THR A 38 8.94 -5.93 4.02
C THR A 38 8.11 -4.70 3.63
N ASN A 39 8.23 -4.24 2.38
CA ASN A 39 7.38 -3.13 1.91
C ASN A 39 5.93 -3.58 1.76
N ALA A 40 5.66 -4.82 1.37
CA ALA A 40 4.30 -5.33 1.24
C ALA A 40 3.51 -5.23 2.55
N LEU A 41 4.16 -5.30 3.71
CA LEU A 41 3.50 -5.06 5.02
C LEU A 41 2.92 -3.64 5.13
N ILE A 42 3.64 -2.62 4.65
CA ILE A 42 3.17 -1.22 4.61
C ILE A 42 1.95 -1.10 3.69
N TYR A 43 1.96 -1.77 2.54
CA TYR A 43 0.81 -1.79 1.64
C TYR A 43 -0.43 -2.40 2.32
N VAL A 44 -0.25 -3.49 3.07
CA VAL A 44 -1.35 -4.16 3.79
C VAL A 44 -1.93 -3.23 4.86
N ASP A 45 -1.09 -2.54 5.63
CA ASP A 45 -1.55 -1.58 6.64
C ASP A 45 -2.31 -0.40 6.00
N ASN A 46 -1.80 0.17 4.90
CA ASN A 46 -2.46 1.28 4.21
C ASN A 46 -3.81 0.87 3.58
N ILE A 47 -3.91 -0.36 3.05
CA ILE A 47 -5.18 -0.89 2.52
C ILE A 47 -6.19 -1.08 3.65
N ARG A 48 -5.77 -1.64 4.79
CA ARG A 48 -6.61 -1.77 5.98
C ARG A 48 -7.14 -0.42 6.42
N ASP A 49 -6.28 0.59 6.51
CA ASP A 49 -6.66 1.90 7.01
C ASP A 49 -7.66 2.60 6.07
N ALA A 50 -7.46 2.49 4.75
CA ALA A 50 -8.42 2.99 3.77
C ALA A 50 -9.79 2.29 3.88
N PHE A 51 -9.82 0.98 4.14
CA PHE A 51 -11.08 0.26 4.36
C PHE A 51 -11.75 0.64 5.68
N VAL A 52 -10.99 0.81 6.76
CA VAL A 52 -11.52 1.25 8.05
C VAL A 52 -12.10 2.67 7.96
N GLU A 53 -11.45 3.57 7.22
CA GLU A 53 -11.92 4.94 7.00
C GLU A 53 -13.25 4.98 6.25
N HIS A 54 -13.39 4.18 5.19
CA HIS A 54 -14.57 4.24 4.31
C HIS A 54 -15.69 3.26 4.70
N ASP A 55 -15.39 2.21 5.47
CA ASP A 55 -16.38 1.25 5.99
C ASP A 55 -16.09 0.89 7.47
N PRO A 56 -16.32 1.82 8.41
CA PRO A 56 -16.00 1.62 9.82
C PRO A 56 -16.83 0.51 10.48
N ALA A 57 -17.99 0.13 9.92
CA ALA A 57 -18.81 -0.96 10.43
C ALA A 57 -18.10 -2.32 10.35
N ASN A 58 -17.16 -2.47 9.40
CA ASN A 58 -16.38 -3.69 9.18
C ASN A 58 -14.92 -3.57 9.66
N ALA A 59 -14.59 -2.53 10.42
CA ALA A 59 -13.21 -2.21 10.82
C ALA A 59 -12.46 -3.39 11.48
N GLU A 60 -13.11 -4.11 12.39
CA GLU A 60 -12.49 -5.24 13.08
C GLU A 60 -12.20 -6.42 12.14
N THR A 61 -13.07 -6.65 11.14
CA THR A 61 -12.84 -7.65 10.09
C THR A 61 -11.61 -7.29 9.26
N TYR A 62 -11.45 -6.02 8.88
CA TYR A 62 -10.28 -5.58 8.10
C TYR A 62 -8.98 -5.69 8.90
N LYS A 63 -9.00 -5.29 10.18
CA LYS A 63 -7.85 -5.45 11.08
C LYS A 63 -7.46 -6.92 11.22
N ALA A 64 -8.41 -7.81 11.51
CA ALA A 64 -8.15 -9.23 11.64
C ALA A 64 -7.57 -9.85 10.35
N ASN A 65 -8.12 -9.48 9.18
CA ASN A 65 -7.62 -9.94 7.89
C ASN A 65 -6.21 -9.43 7.59
N ALA A 66 -5.92 -8.16 7.91
CA ALA A 66 -4.61 -7.56 7.72
C ALA A 66 -3.55 -8.29 8.56
N GLU A 67 -3.81 -8.52 9.85
CA GLU A 67 -2.89 -9.28 10.71
C GLU A 67 -2.68 -10.72 10.20
N ALA A 68 -3.76 -11.41 9.84
CA ALA A 68 -3.68 -12.78 9.32
C ALA A 68 -2.92 -12.85 7.97
N TYR A 69 -2.94 -11.80 7.17
CA TYR A 69 -2.22 -11.75 5.90
C TYR A 69 -0.75 -11.36 6.07
N LYS A 70 -0.44 -10.40 6.97
CA LYS A 70 0.94 -10.06 7.33
C LYS A 70 1.69 -11.28 7.87
N ALA A 71 1.05 -12.09 8.70
CA ALA A 71 1.62 -13.35 9.20
C ALA A 71 1.90 -14.41 8.12
N LYS A 72 1.40 -14.24 6.87
CA LYS A 72 1.74 -15.12 5.73
C LYS A 72 2.88 -14.57 4.87
N ILE A 73 3.18 -13.28 5.01
CA ILE A 73 4.25 -12.59 4.28
C ILE A 73 5.59 -12.80 5.01
N GLU A 74 5.54 -12.87 6.34
CA GLU A 74 6.65 -13.27 7.22
C GLU A 74 6.94 -14.78 7.13
#